data_AF-A0A2D5H716-F1
#
_entry.id   AF-A0A2D5H716-F1
#
_cell.length_a   1.000
_cell.length_b   1.000
_cell.length_c   1.000
_cell.angle_alpha   90.00
_cell.angle_beta   90.00
_cell.angle_gamma   90.00
#
_symmetry.space_group_name_H-M   'P 1'
#
loop_
_entity.id
_entity.type
_entity.pdbx_description
1 polymer ?
#
loop_
_entity_poly.entity_id
_entity_poly.type
_entity_poly.pdbx_seq_one_letter_code
_entity_poly.pdbx_strand_id
1 'polypeptide(L)'
;WDDPNWKIPYAELPESDTWTFVPLLGRNILKRLAASCKRLDDTAITQAIFQGLKKSADWAYNVRRIGTNKYKCVDADKNPREVEIEDGLVRPLVSGDSATRYCCPKPEKSIIFPYKIDGDNVALYSAAEMQANFPKGWKYLQSIEQELRDREDKSFDDDEWYRFGRNQNISKQDKAKLGAATTIREMEVFFDPDGEFCFSGARVEGILPANTDDASFLLGVLNSPVASFVIQRIGRPKSGGFVEANKQFIAPLPIPAANETERKLVGEKALALQKLHSQRRDLIEALEARYSSFPHTTHSSEWLFPEIGTLAHWKQDAPDELTARQKTKWAKNRQPEKLYAKLAAIDVSLQSGAGLNATFEAGELRFLIDGTPEVANVYVNDGAGTQTLLYWQYVARSVSVTEKFTAKALMERLVSVPLTDNADLGQQIGDLSAEITDLETKIADREAELNQIIAGLYKLTDAEKKTMSLQ
;
A
#
# COMPACT_ATOMS: atom_id res chain seq x y z
N TRP A 1 17.32 -0.02 -30.71
CA TRP A 1 16.46 -0.81 -31.60
C TRP A 1 17.19 -1.99 -32.26
N ASP A 2 18.53 -2.02 -32.20
CA ASP A 2 19.34 -3.09 -32.82
C ASP A 2 19.58 -4.31 -31.92
N ASP A 3 19.00 -4.36 -30.72
CA ASP A 3 19.09 -5.54 -29.87
C ASP A 3 18.21 -6.67 -30.45
N PRO A 4 18.79 -7.78 -30.93
CA PRO A 4 18.04 -8.87 -31.54
C PRO A 4 17.01 -9.49 -30.57
N ASN A 5 17.18 -9.34 -29.26
CA ASN A 5 16.22 -9.83 -28.27
C ASN A 5 14.86 -9.13 -28.34
N TRP A 6 14.79 -7.91 -28.88
CA TRP A 6 13.55 -7.15 -29.03
C TRP A 6 12.85 -7.35 -30.37
N LYS A 7 13.44 -8.15 -31.28
CA LYS A 7 12.86 -8.41 -32.60
C LYS A 7 11.59 -9.25 -32.50
N ILE A 8 10.45 -8.71 -32.91
CA ILE A 8 9.14 -9.40 -32.97
C ILE A 8 8.69 -9.48 -34.43
N PRO A 9 8.55 -10.67 -35.03
CA PRO A 9 7.92 -10.80 -36.34
C PRO A 9 6.46 -10.34 -36.29
N TYR A 10 6.01 -9.61 -37.31
CA TYR A 10 4.62 -9.12 -37.39
C TYR A 10 3.60 -10.27 -37.27
N ALA A 11 3.91 -11.44 -37.85
CA ALA A 11 3.07 -12.63 -37.77
C ALA A 11 2.92 -13.23 -36.35
N GLU A 12 3.73 -12.80 -35.39
CA GLU A 12 3.58 -13.20 -33.97
C GLU A 12 2.71 -12.23 -33.16
N LEU A 13 2.31 -11.09 -33.74
CA LEU A 13 1.44 -10.14 -33.07
C LEU A 13 -0.02 -10.57 -33.22
N PRO A 14 -0.83 -10.52 -32.15
CA PRO A 14 -2.24 -10.88 -32.25
C PRO A 14 -2.99 -9.89 -33.15
N GLU A 15 -3.91 -10.42 -33.97
CA GLU A 15 -4.72 -9.61 -34.89
C GLU A 15 -5.77 -8.75 -34.17
N SER A 16 -6.27 -9.22 -33.03
CA SER A 16 -7.40 -8.60 -32.31
C SER A 16 -7.20 -8.49 -30.79
N ASP A 17 -5.96 -8.43 -30.32
CA ASP A 17 -5.62 -8.30 -28.89
C ASP A 17 -4.43 -7.32 -28.68
N THR A 18 -4.13 -6.99 -27.43
CA THR A 18 -3.09 -6.04 -27.04
C THR A 18 -1.71 -6.56 -27.42
N TRP A 19 -0.93 -5.73 -28.10
CA TRP A 19 0.46 -6.03 -28.40
C TRP A 19 1.34 -5.87 -27.16
N THR A 20 1.99 -6.96 -26.75
CA THR A 20 2.90 -6.98 -25.60
C THR A 20 4.35 -6.99 -26.10
N PHE A 21 5.06 -5.89 -25.89
CA PHE A 21 6.46 -5.75 -26.32
C PHE A 21 7.42 -6.09 -25.18
N VAL A 22 8.01 -7.28 -25.21
CA VAL A 22 9.01 -7.72 -24.23
C VAL A 22 10.18 -8.46 -24.91
N PRO A 23 11.37 -8.53 -24.28
CA PRO A 23 12.50 -9.28 -24.84
C PRO A 23 12.16 -10.75 -25.11
N LEU A 24 12.92 -11.39 -25.99
CA LEU A 24 12.69 -12.77 -26.46
C LEU A 24 12.49 -13.76 -25.31
N LEU A 25 13.33 -13.70 -24.28
CA LEU A 25 13.19 -14.55 -23.09
C LEU A 25 11.85 -14.31 -22.38
N GLY A 26 11.47 -13.05 -22.19
CA GLY A 26 10.18 -12.69 -21.59
C GLY A 26 8.99 -13.18 -22.41
N ARG A 27 9.06 -13.09 -23.74
CA ARG A 27 8.00 -13.60 -24.63
C ARG A 27 7.87 -15.11 -24.53
N ASN A 28 9.00 -15.82 -24.49
CA ASN A 28 9.01 -17.28 -24.34
C ASN A 28 8.41 -17.70 -23.00
N ILE A 29 8.70 -16.98 -21.91
CA ILE A 29 8.06 -17.19 -20.60
C ILE A 29 6.55 -17.02 -20.73
N LEU A 30 6.06 -15.88 -21.26
CA LEU A 30 4.63 -15.62 -21.38
C LEU A 30 3.90 -16.67 -22.22
N LYS A 31 4.45 -17.03 -23.38
CA LYS A 31 3.88 -18.08 -24.26
C LYS A 31 3.82 -19.44 -23.55
N ARG A 32 4.87 -19.81 -22.81
CA ARG A 32 4.92 -21.07 -22.05
C ARG A 32 3.89 -21.08 -20.93
N LEU A 33 3.83 -20.01 -20.13
CA LEU A 33 2.85 -19.89 -19.04
C LEU A 33 1.41 -19.96 -19.57
N ALA A 34 1.11 -19.29 -20.68
CA ALA A 34 -0.21 -19.35 -21.33
C ALA A 34 -0.56 -20.76 -21.82
N ALA A 35 0.42 -21.57 -22.23
CA ALA A 35 0.20 -22.94 -22.69
C ALA A 35 0.13 -23.97 -21.56
N SER A 36 0.84 -23.76 -20.44
CA SER A 36 0.97 -24.75 -19.37
C SER A 36 0.14 -24.47 -18.11
N CYS A 37 -0.42 -23.26 -17.97
CA CYS A 37 -1.18 -22.85 -16.80
C CYS A 37 -2.64 -22.58 -17.15
N LYS A 38 -3.52 -22.70 -16.16
CA LYS A 38 -4.89 -22.16 -16.28
C LYS A 38 -4.85 -20.66 -16.02
N ARG A 39 -5.81 -19.93 -16.57
CA ARG A 39 -6.03 -18.53 -16.19
C ARG A 39 -6.75 -18.48 -14.85
N LEU A 40 -6.56 -17.40 -14.10
CA LEU A 40 -7.26 -17.19 -12.83
C LEU A 40 -8.79 -17.15 -13.03
N ASP A 41 -9.27 -16.64 -14.16
CA ASP A 41 -10.70 -16.60 -14.52
C ASP A 41 -11.27 -17.93 -15.06
N ASP A 42 -10.50 -19.02 -15.08
CA ASP A 42 -11.02 -20.37 -15.34
C ASP A 42 -11.98 -20.77 -14.21
N THR A 43 -13.14 -21.33 -14.58
CA THR A 43 -14.21 -21.67 -13.62
C THR A 43 -13.81 -22.75 -12.61
N ALA A 44 -12.75 -23.52 -12.88
CA ALA A 44 -12.18 -24.45 -11.92
C ALA A 44 -11.28 -23.77 -10.88
N ILE A 45 -10.91 -22.51 -11.08
CA ILE A 45 -10.02 -21.75 -10.20
C ILE A 45 -10.80 -20.68 -9.41
N THR A 46 -11.65 -19.89 -10.09
CA THR A 46 -12.47 -18.86 -9.42
C THR A 46 -13.94 -18.92 -9.83
N GLN A 47 -14.82 -18.60 -8.89
CA GLN A 47 -16.23 -18.31 -9.17
C GLN A 47 -16.39 -16.92 -9.78
N ALA A 48 -15.63 -15.95 -9.29
CA ALA A 48 -15.68 -14.58 -9.77
C ALA A 48 -14.43 -13.78 -9.42
N ILE A 49 -14.04 -12.90 -10.34
CA ILE A 49 -13.19 -11.75 -10.06
C ILE A 49 -14.08 -10.50 -10.21
N PHE A 50 -14.06 -9.61 -9.21
CA PHE A 50 -15.07 -8.56 -9.09
C PHE A 50 -14.56 -7.27 -8.45
N GLN A 51 -15.10 -6.13 -8.90
CA GLN A 51 -14.81 -4.83 -8.30
C GLN A 51 -15.51 -4.66 -6.96
N GLY A 52 -14.90 -3.88 -6.07
CA GLY A 52 -15.54 -3.40 -4.85
C GLY A 52 -16.81 -2.58 -5.08
N LEU A 53 -17.48 -2.26 -3.97
CA LEU A 53 -18.77 -1.57 -3.94
C LEU A 53 -18.71 -0.16 -4.56
N LYS A 54 -19.70 0.17 -5.39
CA LYS A 54 -19.88 1.51 -5.99
C LYS A 54 -21.13 2.18 -5.43
N LYS A 55 -20.90 3.09 -4.50
CA LYS A 55 -21.95 3.76 -3.72
C LYS A 55 -22.54 5.00 -4.41
N SER A 56 -21.78 5.62 -5.33
CA SER A 56 -22.08 6.93 -5.92
C SER A 56 -22.23 8.09 -4.92
N ALA A 57 -21.86 7.90 -3.65
CA ALA A 57 -21.80 8.95 -2.62
C ALA A 57 -20.86 8.56 -1.47
N ASP A 58 -19.55 8.55 -1.74
CA ASP A 58 -18.56 8.22 -0.71
C ASP A 58 -18.67 9.12 0.52
N TRP A 59 -19.05 10.39 0.36
CA TRP A 59 -19.28 11.35 1.45
C TRP A 59 -20.41 10.91 2.40
N ALA A 60 -21.44 10.23 1.88
CA ALA A 60 -22.59 9.83 2.68
C ALA A 60 -22.34 8.53 3.45
N TYR A 61 -21.71 7.53 2.81
CA TYR A 61 -21.63 6.18 3.37
C TYR A 61 -20.27 5.85 4.00
N ASN A 62 -19.19 6.55 3.66
CA ASN A 62 -17.89 6.27 4.28
C ASN A 62 -17.79 7.00 5.62
N VAL A 63 -17.46 6.24 6.65
CA VAL A 63 -17.36 6.73 8.03
C VAL A 63 -16.09 6.17 8.68
N ARG A 64 -15.56 6.84 9.71
CA ARG A 64 -14.44 6.38 10.54
C ARG A 64 -14.92 6.13 11.95
N ARG A 65 -14.68 4.95 12.50
CA ARG A 65 -15.09 4.62 13.87
C ARG A 65 -14.29 5.43 14.88
N ILE A 66 -14.97 6.05 15.84
CA ILE A 66 -14.35 6.79 16.97
C ILE A 66 -14.82 6.26 18.34
N GLY A 67 -15.81 5.37 18.36
CA GLY A 67 -16.28 4.67 19.54
C GLY A 67 -17.41 3.71 19.21
N THR A 68 -17.97 3.05 20.22
CA THR A 68 -19.15 2.19 20.04
C THR A 68 -20.34 3.00 19.57
N ASN A 69 -20.93 2.61 18.44
CA ASN A 69 -22.02 3.31 17.77
C ASN A 69 -21.71 4.79 17.44
N LYS A 70 -20.43 5.17 17.34
CA LYS A 70 -19.99 6.55 17.11
C LYS A 70 -18.95 6.62 16.01
N TYR A 71 -19.21 7.51 15.05
CA TYR A 71 -18.41 7.63 13.85
C TYR A 71 -18.16 9.09 13.50
N LYS A 72 -17.09 9.32 12.74
CA LYS A 72 -16.76 10.58 12.10
C LYS A 72 -16.90 10.44 10.58
N CYS A 73 -17.56 11.38 9.94
CA CYS A 73 -17.69 11.45 8.49
C CYS A 73 -17.40 12.88 8.00
N VAL A 74 -17.58 13.09 6.70
CA VAL A 74 -17.54 14.42 6.09
C VAL A 74 -18.86 14.69 5.39
N ASP A 75 -19.36 15.92 5.46
CA ASP A 75 -20.53 16.33 4.66
C ASP A 75 -20.16 16.52 3.17
N ALA A 76 -21.14 16.91 2.35
CA ALA A 76 -20.94 17.16 0.93
C ALA A 76 -19.89 18.26 0.65
N ASP A 77 -19.74 19.21 1.58
CA ASP A 77 -18.76 20.31 1.52
C ASP A 77 -17.40 19.95 2.15
N LYS A 78 -17.21 18.68 2.54
CA LYS A 78 -16.00 18.13 3.17
C LYS A 78 -15.73 18.62 4.60
N ASN A 79 -16.72 19.14 5.30
CA ASN A 79 -16.57 19.50 6.71
C ASN A 79 -16.68 18.25 7.60
N PRO A 80 -15.83 18.11 8.64
CA PRO A 80 -15.93 16.99 9.57
C PRO A 80 -17.22 17.02 10.39
N ARG A 81 -17.89 15.87 10.51
CA ARG A 81 -19.09 15.69 11.32
C ARG A 81 -18.99 14.42 12.16
N GLU A 82 -19.48 14.47 13.39
CA GLU A 82 -19.68 13.28 14.22
C GLU A 82 -21.13 12.82 14.14
N VAL A 83 -21.31 11.51 14.04
CA VAL A 83 -22.60 10.85 13.86
C VAL A 83 -22.71 9.63 14.75
N GLU A 84 -23.90 9.39 15.28
CA GLU A 84 -24.20 8.14 15.95
C GLU A 84 -24.90 7.21 14.98
N ILE A 85 -24.37 5.99 14.81
CA ILE A 85 -24.87 4.96 13.90
C ILE A 85 -24.65 3.63 14.60
N GLU A 86 -25.62 2.74 14.56
CA GLU A 86 -25.48 1.40 15.11
C GLU A 86 -24.36 0.61 14.40
N ASP A 87 -23.45 0.01 15.17
CA ASP A 87 -22.32 -0.76 14.63
C ASP A 87 -22.80 -1.89 13.70
N GLY A 88 -24.01 -2.46 13.94
CA GLY A 88 -24.60 -3.49 13.09
C GLY A 88 -25.01 -3.03 11.67
N LEU A 89 -25.13 -1.71 11.44
CA LEU A 89 -25.36 -1.14 10.11
C LEU A 89 -24.04 -0.84 9.38
N VAL A 90 -22.90 -0.97 10.04
CA VAL A 90 -21.60 -0.51 9.52
C VAL A 90 -20.65 -1.68 9.35
N ARG A 91 -19.95 -1.74 8.21
CA ARG A 91 -18.93 -2.76 7.93
C ARG A 91 -17.55 -2.15 7.70
N PRO A 92 -16.44 -2.82 8.07
CA PRO A 92 -15.10 -2.40 7.67
C PRO A 92 -14.95 -2.26 6.14
N LEU A 93 -14.26 -1.21 5.68
CA LEU A 93 -14.10 -0.92 4.25
C LEU A 93 -12.62 -0.81 3.87
N VAL A 94 -12.12 -1.80 3.12
CA VAL A 94 -10.75 -1.81 2.57
C VAL A 94 -10.68 -0.86 1.38
N SER A 95 -9.74 0.09 1.44
CA SER A 95 -9.27 0.85 0.29
C SER A 95 -7.83 0.44 -0.08
N GLY A 96 -7.32 0.97 -1.20
CA GLY A 96 -6.02 0.55 -1.74
C GLY A 96 -4.83 0.77 -0.79
N ASP A 97 -4.92 1.73 0.12
CA ASP A 97 -3.94 1.98 1.19
C ASP A 97 -3.86 0.86 2.24
N SER A 98 -4.94 0.13 2.45
CA SER A 98 -5.04 -0.99 3.39
C SER A 98 -4.96 -2.37 2.73
N ALA A 99 -4.87 -2.43 1.40
CA ALA A 99 -4.84 -3.67 0.62
C ALA A 99 -3.40 -4.06 0.30
N THR A 100 -2.64 -4.49 1.30
CA THR A 100 -1.21 -4.78 1.17
C THR A 100 -0.94 -6.29 1.07
N ARG A 101 0.16 -6.63 0.40
CA ARG A 101 0.68 -8.00 0.24
C ARG A 101 0.73 -8.77 1.57
N TYR A 102 0.15 -9.97 1.58
CA TYR A 102 0.14 -10.88 2.73
C TYR A 102 -0.27 -10.19 4.04
N CYS A 103 -1.22 -9.27 4.07
CA CYS A 103 -1.52 -8.56 5.31
C CYS A 103 -3.04 -8.50 5.51
N CYS A 104 -3.52 -9.04 6.62
CA CYS A 104 -4.95 -8.95 6.95
C CYS A 104 -5.31 -7.47 7.12
N PRO A 105 -6.22 -6.87 6.34
CA PRO A 105 -6.43 -5.44 6.37
C PRO A 105 -6.87 -4.92 7.75
N LYS A 106 -6.40 -3.71 8.09
CA LYS A 106 -6.88 -2.95 9.24
C LYS A 106 -7.40 -1.59 8.78
N PRO A 107 -8.56 -1.56 8.09
CA PRO A 107 -9.04 -0.34 7.46
C PRO A 107 -9.43 0.71 8.49
N GLU A 108 -8.98 1.95 8.30
CA GLU A 108 -9.48 3.09 9.08
C GLU A 108 -10.92 3.47 8.70
N LYS A 109 -11.33 3.12 7.48
CA LYS A 109 -12.64 3.42 6.91
C LYS A 109 -13.61 2.29 7.15
N SER A 110 -14.87 2.67 7.28
CA SER A 110 -16.01 1.78 7.34
C SER A 110 -17.09 2.30 6.40
N ILE A 111 -18.06 1.46 6.09
CA ILE A 111 -19.17 1.74 5.19
C ILE A 111 -20.50 1.51 5.90
N ILE A 112 -21.39 2.50 5.84
CA ILE A 112 -22.81 2.29 6.18
C ILE A 112 -23.39 1.36 5.11
N PHE A 113 -23.85 0.20 5.54
CA PHE A 113 -24.22 -0.92 4.69
C PHE A 113 -25.71 -1.25 4.85
N PRO A 114 -26.62 -0.55 4.14
CA PRO A 114 -28.07 -0.66 4.31
C PRO A 114 -28.65 -1.90 3.63
N TYR A 115 -27.93 -3.03 3.65
CA TYR A 115 -28.32 -4.25 2.97
C TYR A 115 -28.29 -5.45 3.90
N LYS A 116 -29.26 -6.35 3.69
CA LYS A 116 -29.28 -7.72 4.17
C LYS A 116 -28.63 -8.61 3.10
N ILE A 117 -27.77 -9.51 3.55
CA ILE A 117 -27.24 -10.59 2.70
C ILE A 117 -27.69 -11.91 3.32
N ASP A 118 -28.32 -12.75 2.49
CA ASP A 118 -28.68 -14.12 2.83
C ASP A 118 -28.22 -15.04 1.67
N GLY A 119 -27.02 -15.61 1.83
CA GLY A 119 -26.33 -16.32 0.76
C GLY A 119 -26.08 -15.41 -0.44
N ASP A 120 -26.63 -15.75 -1.60
CA ASP A 120 -26.52 -14.91 -2.80
C ASP A 120 -27.61 -13.83 -2.90
N ASN A 121 -28.62 -13.84 -2.02
CA ASN A 121 -29.71 -12.88 -2.03
C ASN A 121 -29.30 -11.60 -1.32
N VAL A 122 -29.52 -10.47 -2.00
CA VAL A 122 -29.28 -9.13 -1.46
C VAL A 122 -30.59 -8.37 -1.45
N ALA A 123 -30.94 -7.83 -0.30
CA ALA A 123 -32.11 -6.96 -0.15
C ALA A 123 -31.70 -5.68 0.57
N LEU A 124 -32.16 -4.54 0.06
CA LEU A 124 -32.10 -3.28 0.79
C LEU A 124 -33.00 -3.41 2.04
N TYR A 125 -32.54 -2.93 3.21
CA TYR A 125 -33.45 -2.78 4.34
C TYR A 125 -34.54 -1.78 3.98
N SER A 126 -35.81 -2.11 4.19
CA SER A 126 -36.91 -1.14 4.04
C SER A 126 -36.79 0.00 5.05
N ALA A 127 -37.43 1.14 4.80
CA ALA A 127 -37.47 2.26 5.74
C ALA A 127 -37.99 1.84 7.13
N ALA A 128 -38.99 0.95 7.18
CA ALA A 128 -39.52 0.42 8.44
C ALA A 128 -38.47 -0.43 9.19
N GLU A 129 -37.72 -1.28 8.48
CA GLU A 129 -36.64 -2.07 9.08
C GLU A 129 -35.47 -1.20 9.53
N MET A 130 -35.10 -0.18 8.75
CA MET A 130 -34.08 0.80 9.11
C MET A 130 -34.49 1.54 10.39
N GLN A 131 -35.74 2.01 10.48
CA GLN A 131 -36.24 2.71 11.67
C GLN A 131 -36.32 1.80 12.90
N ALA A 132 -36.70 0.54 12.73
CA ALA A 132 -36.84 -0.41 13.83
C ALA A 132 -35.49 -0.92 14.36
N ASN A 133 -34.57 -1.27 13.46
CA ASN A 133 -33.32 -1.95 13.83
C ASN A 133 -32.13 -0.98 13.94
N PHE A 134 -32.14 0.12 13.18
CA PHE A 134 -31.04 1.08 13.09
C PHE A 134 -31.53 2.54 13.16
N PRO A 135 -32.29 2.93 14.21
CA PRO A 135 -32.93 4.24 14.28
C PRO A 135 -31.94 5.42 14.19
N LYS A 136 -30.71 5.28 14.70
CA LYS A 136 -29.69 6.34 14.62
C LYS A 136 -29.11 6.45 13.21
N GLY A 137 -28.78 5.31 12.59
CA GLY A 137 -28.36 5.24 11.20
C GLY A 137 -29.41 5.79 10.23
N TRP A 138 -30.68 5.46 10.46
CA TRP A 138 -31.81 5.99 9.69
C TRP A 138 -31.93 7.51 9.83
N LYS A 139 -31.90 8.02 11.07
CA LYS A 139 -31.90 9.47 11.33
C LYS A 139 -30.74 10.19 10.64
N TYR A 140 -29.56 9.58 10.61
CA TYR A 140 -28.41 10.13 9.88
C TYR A 140 -28.70 10.23 8.38
N LEU A 141 -29.13 9.14 7.74
CA LEU A 141 -29.44 9.14 6.31
C LEU A 141 -30.54 10.15 5.97
N GLN A 142 -31.59 10.24 6.80
CA GLN A 142 -32.66 11.23 6.63
C GLN A 142 -32.15 12.68 6.73
N SER A 143 -31.12 12.91 7.55
CA SER A 143 -30.52 14.25 7.67
C SER A 143 -29.78 14.71 6.42
N ILE A 144 -29.55 13.82 5.46
CA ILE A 144 -28.89 14.08 4.17
C ILE A 144 -29.72 13.54 2.99
N GLU A 145 -31.03 13.35 3.19
CA GLU A 145 -31.91 12.71 2.21
C GLU A 145 -31.99 13.51 0.90
N GLN A 146 -32.14 14.83 1.00
CA GLN A 146 -32.27 15.69 -0.18
C GLN A 146 -31.01 15.60 -1.06
N GLU A 147 -29.83 15.67 -0.44
CA GLU A 147 -28.55 15.55 -1.13
C GLU A 147 -28.36 14.16 -1.74
N LEU A 148 -28.87 13.09 -1.10
CA LEU A 148 -28.84 11.74 -1.63
C LEU A 148 -29.81 11.53 -2.80
N ARG A 149 -31.00 12.16 -2.77
CA ARG A 149 -31.97 12.14 -3.87
C ARG A 149 -31.48 12.91 -5.08
N ASP A 150 -30.79 14.02 -4.86
CA ASP A 150 -30.27 14.89 -5.93
C ASP A 150 -29.06 14.32 -6.69
N ARG A 151 -28.53 13.16 -6.26
CA ARG A 151 -27.39 12.50 -6.91
C ARG A 151 -27.72 12.02 -8.33
N GLU A 152 -26.69 12.01 -9.18
CA GLU A 152 -26.74 11.52 -10.56
C GLU A 152 -27.99 12.05 -11.30
N ASP A 153 -28.14 13.38 -11.32
CA ASP A 153 -29.25 14.08 -11.97
C ASP A 153 -30.64 13.60 -11.49
N LYS A 154 -30.79 13.43 -10.18
CA LYS A 154 -32.01 12.96 -9.50
C LYS A 154 -32.42 11.52 -9.81
N SER A 155 -31.48 10.67 -10.21
CA SER A 155 -31.74 9.24 -10.48
C SER A 155 -32.11 8.42 -9.23
N PHE A 156 -32.02 9.02 -8.03
CA PHE A 156 -32.34 8.39 -6.74
C PHE A 156 -33.55 9.03 -6.06
N ASP A 157 -34.33 9.84 -6.77
CA ASP A 157 -35.54 10.48 -6.20
C ASP A 157 -36.73 9.51 -6.18
N ASP A 158 -36.65 8.50 -5.31
CA ASP A 158 -37.69 7.48 -5.08
C ASP A 158 -37.68 7.01 -3.62
N ASP A 159 -38.43 5.97 -3.26
CA ASP A 159 -38.53 5.47 -1.88
C ASP A 159 -37.29 4.69 -1.40
N GLU A 160 -36.38 4.33 -2.30
CA GLU A 160 -35.13 3.62 -2.04
C GLU A 160 -33.89 4.52 -2.23
N TRP A 161 -34.05 5.84 -2.06
CA TRP A 161 -33.02 6.87 -2.27
C TRP A 161 -31.68 6.62 -1.56
N TYR A 162 -31.70 5.84 -0.46
CA TYR A 162 -30.54 5.47 0.35
C TYR A 162 -29.79 4.23 -0.17
N ARG A 163 -30.19 3.64 -1.30
CA ARG A 163 -29.43 2.57 -1.96
C ARG A 163 -28.09 3.06 -2.52
N PHE A 164 -27.15 2.13 -2.67
CA PHE A 164 -25.91 2.37 -3.40
C PHE A 164 -26.20 2.57 -4.89
N GLY A 165 -25.33 3.34 -5.55
CA GLY A 165 -25.46 3.58 -6.99
C GLY A 165 -25.38 2.32 -7.85
N ARG A 166 -24.72 1.26 -7.38
CA ARG A 166 -24.75 -0.04 -8.04
C ARG A 166 -24.92 -1.18 -7.03
N ASN A 167 -25.87 -2.07 -7.32
CA ASN A 167 -26.13 -3.26 -6.52
C ASN A 167 -25.20 -4.45 -6.86
N GLN A 168 -24.26 -4.28 -7.79
CA GLN A 168 -23.34 -5.35 -8.18
C GLN A 168 -22.38 -5.71 -7.04
N ASN A 169 -22.13 -7.01 -6.88
CA ASN A 169 -21.13 -7.58 -5.95
C ASN A 169 -21.42 -7.37 -4.45
N ILE A 170 -22.61 -6.90 -4.07
CA ILE A 170 -23.00 -6.78 -2.65
C ILE A 170 -23.01 -8.17 -1.98
N SER A 171 -23.57 -9.19 -2.63
CA SER A 171 -23.60 -10.59 -2.14
C SER A 171 -22.25 -11.27 -2.01
N LYS A 172 -21.17 -10.61 -2.45
CA LYS A 172 -19.81 -11.18 -2.41
C LYS A 172 -18.99 -10.63 -1.25
N GLN A 173 -19.48 -9.62 -0.54
CA GLN A 173 -18.69 -8.93 0.48
C GLN A 173 -18.57 -9.72 1.78
N ASP A 174 -19.50 -10.62 2.09
CA ASP A 174 -19.51 -11.49 3.27
C ASP A 174 -18.96 -12.90 3.00
N LYS A 175 -18.38 -13.12 1.81
CA LYS A 175 -17.76 -14.39 1.44
C LYS A 175 -16.27 -14.39 1.75
N ALA A 176 -15.75 -15.57 2.08
CA ALA A 176 -14.32 -15.86 2.10
C ALA A 176 -13.71 -15.55 0.73
N LYS A 177 -12.77 -14.60 0.67
CA LYS A 177 -12.27 -14.04 -0.59
C LYS A 177 -10.87 -13.48 -0.45
N LEU A 178 -10.17 -13.36 -1.57
CA LEU A 178 -8.93 -12.57 -1.61
C LEU A 178 -9.24 -11.15 -2.07
N GLY A 179 -8.48 -10.18 -1.56
CA GLY A 179 -8.45 -8.82 -2.05
C GLY A 179 -7.12 -8.49 -2.71
N ALA A 180 -7.16 -7.81 -3.85
CA ALA A 180 -5.99 -7.38 -4.59
C ALA A 180 -6.02 -5.87 -4.84
N ALA A 181 -4.94 -5.16 -4.50
CA ALA A 181 -4.81 -3.75 -4.86
C ALA A 181 -4.72 -3.57 -6.38
N THR A 182 -5.24 -2.45 -6.89
CA THR A 182 -5.31 -2.20 -8.34
C THR A 182 -4.25 -1.25 -8.88
N THR A 183 -3.53 -0.51 -8.04
CA THR A 183 -2.43 0.35 -8.47
C THR A 183 -1.17 -0.12 -7.77
N ILE A 184 -0.38 -0.92 -8.45
CA ILE A 184 0.63 -1.77 -7.82
C ILE A 184 1.94 -1.80 -8.60
N ARG A 185 3.05 -2.11 -7.92
CA ARG A 185 4.35 -2.44 -8.53
C ARG A 185 4.57 -3.94 -8.65
N GLU A 186 4.05 -4.66 -7.67
CA GLU A 186 4.02 -6.10 -7.63
C GLU A 186 2.65 -6.53 -7.15
N MET A 187 2.29 -7.79 -7.32
CA MET A 187 1.02 -8.24 -6.80
C MET A 187 0.96 -8.07 -5.28
N GLU A 188 -0.13 -7.43 -4.83
CA GLU A 188 -0.43 -7.15 -3.43
C GLU A 188 -1.78 -7.78 -3.10
N VAL A 189 -1.74 -9.03 -2.65
CA VAL A 189 -2.92 -9.83 -2.34
C VAL A 189 -2.96 -10.21 -0.87
N PHE A 190 -4.13 -10.09 -0.26
CA PHE A 190 -4.44 -10.60 1.08
C PHE A 190 -5.64 -11.54 1.01
N PHE A 191 -5.79 -12.38 2.03
CA PHE A 191 -6.94 -13.27 2.19
C PHE A 191 -7.81 -12.82 3.36
N ASP A 192 -9.11 -12.68 3.09
CA ASP A 192 -10.20 -12.45 4.04
C ASP A 192 -11.00 -13.75 4.20
N PRO A 193 -10.62 -14.63 5.15
CA PRO A 193 -11.22 -15.95 5.29
C PRO A 193 -12.67 -15.92 5.76
N ASP A 194 -13.06 -14.90 6.51
CA ASP A 194 -14.37 -14.82 7.18
C ASP A 194 -15.32 -13.84 6.49
N GLY A 195 -14.89 -13.18 5.41
CA GLY A 195 -15.70 -12.20 4.70
C GLY A 195 -15.96 -10.95 5.54
N GLU A 196 -15.03 -10.56 6.41
CA GLU A 196 -15.22 -9.46 7.37
C GLU A 196 -15.27 -8.10 6.67
N PHE A 197 -14.61 -7.99 5.52
CA PHE A 197 -14.38 -6.71 4.88
C PHE A 197 -15.21 -6.49 3.61
N CYS A 198 -15.70 -5.25 3.48
CA CYS A 198 -16.16 -4.72 2.21
C CYS A 198 -14.99 -4.10 1.42
N PHE A 199 -15.01 -4.22 0.10
CA PHE A 199 -13.99 -3.63 -0.77
C PHE A 199 -14.49 -2.35 -1.42
N SER A 200 -13.64 -1.32 -1.46
CA SER A 200 -13.99 -0.01 -2.01
C SER A 200 -13.73 0.08 -3.51
N GLY A 201 -14.81 0.15 -4.31
CA GLY A 201 -14.79 0.52 -5.73
C GLY A 201 -13.68 -0.14 -6.57
N ALA A 202 -13.06 0.65 -7.45
CA ALA A 202 -12.00 0.19 -8.36
C ALA A 202 -10.59 0.19 -7.74
N ARG A 203 -10.47 0.29 -6.40
CA ARG A 203 -9.17 0.33 -5.71
C ARG A 203 -8.72 -1.03 -5.20
N VAL A 204 -9.69 -1.91 -4.92
CA VAL A 204 -9.47 -3.27 -4.46
C VAL A 204 -10.38 -4.20 -5.27
N GLU A 205 -9.81 -5.16 -5.98
CA GLU A 205 -10.53 -6.21 -6.69
C GLU A 205 -10.66 -7.42 -5.77
N GLY A 206 -11.84 -8.03 -5.73
CA GLY A 206 -12.11 -9.27 -5.03
C GLY A 206 -11.93 -10.48 -5.94
N ILE A 207 -11.37 -11.54 -5.39
CA ILE A 207 -11.20 -12.84 -6.04
C ILE A 207 -11.93 -13.86 -5.17
N LEU A 208 -12.99 -14.45 -5.71
CA LEU A 208 -13.77 -15.50 -5.07
C LEU A 208 -13.33 -16.86 -5.63
N PRO A 209 -12.60 -17.68 -4.85
CA PRO A 209 -12.12 -18.99 -5.29
C PRO A 209 -13.26 -19.92 -5.70
N ALA A 210 -12.97 -20.86 -6.60
CA ALA A 210 -13.92 -21.94 -6.95
C ALA A 210 -14.18 -22.84 -5.74
N ASN A 211 -13.11 -23.23 -5.06
CA ASN A 211 -13.10 -23.90 -3.78
C ASN A 211 -12.41 -23.01 -2.74
N THR A 212 -13.05 -22.76 -1.60
CA THR A 212 -12.48 -21.94 -0.52
C THR A 212 -11.18 -22.53 0.04
N ASP A 213 -11.00 -23.86 0.00
CA ASP A 213 -9.75 -24.50 0.45
C ASP A 213 -8.53 -24.13 -0.42
N ASP A 214 -8.77 -23.69 -1.66
CA ASP A 214 -7.72 -23.22 -2.57
C ASP A 214 -7.36 -21.74 -2.35
N ALA A 215 -8.10 -21.01 -1.50
CA ALA A 215 -7.87 -19.58 -1.30
C ALA A 215 -6.45 -19.27 -0.83
N SER A 216 -5.93 -20.04 0.12
CA SER A 216 -4.55 -19.88 0.60
C SER A 216 -3.50 -20.27 -0.44
N PHE A 217 -3.79 -21.24 -1.31
CA PHE A 217 -2.92 -21.57 -2.43
C PHE A 217 -2.83 -20.40 -3.41
N LEU A 218 -3.98 -19.81 -3.76
CA LEU A 218 -4.04 -18.61 -4.61
C LEU A 218 -3.33 -17.42 -3.97
N LEU A 219 -3.43 -17.25 -2.66
CA LEU A 219 -2.70 -16.20 -1.92
C LEU A 219 -1.19 -16.31 -2.16
N GLY A 220 -0.62 -17.52 -2.07
CA GLY A 220 0.79 -17.77 -2.34
C GLY A 220 1.18 -17.53 -3.80
N VAL A 221 0.43 -18.12 -4.73
CA VAL A 221 0.69 -18.01 -6.18
C VAL A 221 0.60 -16.58 -6.67
N LEU A 222 -0.43 -15.83 -6.25
CA LEU A 222 -0.67 -14.48 -6.74
C LEU A 222 0.32 -13.47 -6.19
N ASN A 223 0.89 -13.68 -5.01
CA ASN A 223 1.98 -12.84 -4.48
C ASN A 223 3.38 -13.32 -4.93
N SER A 224 3.48 -14.29 -5.85
CA SER A 224 4.79 -14.77 -6.33
C SER A 224 5.40 -13.83 -7.38
N PRO A 225 6.75 -13.87 -7.56
CA PRO A 225 7.42 -13.13 -8.64
C PRO A 225 6.86 -13.42 -10.04
N VAL A 226 6.27 -14.59 -10.26
CA VAL A 226 5.67 -14.95 -11.56
C VAL A 226 4.43 -14.10 -11.84
N ALA A 227 3.56 -13.94 -10.85
CA ALA A 227 2.36 -13.13 -11.00
C ALA A 227 2.71 -11.64 -11.18
N SER A 228 3.67 -11.13 -10.41
CA SER A 228 4.22 -9.77 -10.55
C SER A 228 4.87 -9.54 -11.92
N PHE A 229 5.65 -10.51 -12.41
CA PHE A 229 6.24 -10.47 -13.75
C PHE A 229 5.18 -10.39 -14.85
N VAL A 230 4.09 -11.16 -14.74
CA VAL A 230 3.02 -11.13 -15.75
C VAL A 230 2.24 -9.82 -15.66
N ILE A 231 1.80 -9.39 -14.47
CA ILE A 231 0.96 -8.19 -14.33
C ILE A 231 1.68 -6.92 -14.78
N GLN A 232 3.00 -6.82 -14.55
CA GLN A 232 3.82 -5.70 -15.02
C GLN A 232 3.88 -5.57 -16.56
N ARG A 233 3.56 -6.65 -17.29
CA ARG A 233 3.63 -6.69 -18.77
C ARG A 233 2.28 -6.53 -19.44
N ILE A 234 1.21 -6.94 -18.77
CA ILE A 234 -0.15 -6.89 -19.32
C ILE A 234 -0.98 -5.75 -18.73
N GLY A 235 -0.64 -5.30 -17.51
CA GLY A 235 -1.31 -4.20 -16.83
C GLY A 235 -1.10 -2.88 -17.54
N ARG A 236 -2.01 -1.93 -17.32
CA ARG A 236 -1.89 -0.60 -17.94
C ARG A 236 -0.80 0.22 -17.24
N PRO A 237 0.26 0.66 -17.92
CA PRO A 237 1.33 1.42 -17.29
C PRO A 237 0.85 2.71 -16.62
N LYS A 238 1.44 3.03 -15.47
CA LYS A 238 1.31 4.29 -14.73
C LYS A 238 2.72 4.84 -14.42
N SER A 239 2.76 6.06 -13.88
CA SER A 239 4.01 6.71 -13.49
C SER A 239 4.80 5.89 -12.46
N GLY A 240 6.12 6.07 -12.47
CA GLY A 240 7.02 5.53 -11.46
C GLY A 240 7.30 4.02 -11.53
N GLY A 241 6.67 3.25 -12.42
CA GLY A 241 6.77 1.77 -12.42
C GLY A 241 5.54 1.08 -11.81
N PHE A 242 4.50 1.85 -11.48
CA PHE A 242 3.19 1.28 -11.16
C PHE A 242 2.46 0.82 -12.42
N VAL A 243 1.57 -0.16 -12.26
CA VAL A 243 0.57 -0.55 -13.26
C VAL A 243 -0.83 -0.52 -12.65
N GLU A 244 -1.83 -0.29 -13.48
CA GLU A 244 -3.24 -0.48 -13.15
C GLU A 244 -3.64 -1.93 -13.44
N ALA A 245 -3.93 -2.67 -12.38
CA ALA A 245 -4.27 -4.10 -12.34
C ALA A 245 -5.75 -4.29 -11.98
N ASN A 246 -6.66 -3.70 -12.76
CA ASN A 246 -8.09 -3.98 -12.59
C ASN A 246 -8.43 -5.43 -13.02
N LYS A 247 -9.69 -5.85 -12.83
CA LYS A 247 -10.18 -7.19 -13.17
C LYS A 247 -9.67 -7.74 -14.50
N GLN A 248 -9.63 -6.95 -15.58
CA GLN A 248 -9.27 -7.46 -16.91
C GLN A 248 -7.80 -7.90 -17.02
N PHE A 249 -6.94 -7.38 -16.13
CA PHE A 249 -5.52 -7.69 -16.08
C PHE A 249 -5.20 -8.75 -15.01
N ILE A 250 -6.00 -8.84 -13.94
CA ILE A 250 -5.87 -9.90 -12.93
C ILE A 250 -6.42 -11.24 -13.46
N ALA A 251 -7.53 -11.21 -14.19
CA ALA A 251 -8.18 -12.39 -14.79
C ALA A 251 -7.24 -13.33 -15.59
N PRO A 252 -6.36 -12.84 -16.49
CA PRO A 252 -5.45 -13.67 -17.25
C PRO A 252 -4.24 -14.21 -16.48
N LEU A 253 -4.06 -13.88 -15.18
CA LEU A 253 -2.88 -14.34 -14.44
C LEU A 253 -2.79 -15.87 -14.47
N PRO A 254 -1.60 -16.43 -14.78
CA PRO A 254 -1.43 -17.87 -14.88
C PRO A 254 -1.44 -18.50 -13.49
N ILE A 255 -2.11 -19.64 -13.36
CA ILE A 255 -2.20 -20.45 -12.14
C ILE A 255 -1.65 -21.84 -12.47
N PRO A 256 -0.58 -22.30 -11.80
CA PRO A 256 0.10 -23.53 -12.16
C PRO A 256 -0.74 -24.74 -11.75
N ALA A 257 -0.57 -25.84 -12.48
CA ALA A 257 -1.07 -27.13 -12.02
C ALA A 257 -0.32 -27.53 -10.73
N ALA A 258 -1.08 -27.96 -9.73
CA ALA A 258 -0.56 -28.42 -8.46
C ALA A 258 -1.51 -29.50 -7.90
N ASN A 259 -0.95 -30.57 -7.35
CA ASN A 259 -1.70 -31.59 -6.62
C ASN A 259 -2.13 -31.08 -5.24
N GLU A 260 -2.97 -31.84 -4.55
CA GLU A 260 -3.52 -31.46 -3.23
C GLU A 260 -2.43 -31.18 -2.19
N THR A 261 -1.40 -32.02 -2.11
CA THR A 261 -0.27 -31.84 -1.19
C THR A 261 0.50 -30.56 -1.47
N GLU A 262 0.77 -30.27 -2.74
CA GLU A 262 1.45 -29.03 -3.17
C GLU A 262 0.62 -27.79 -2.86
N ARG A 263 -0.69 -27.83 -3.14
CA ARG A 263 -1.63 -26.74 -2.84
C ARG A 263 -1.67 -26.44 -1.36
N LYS A 264 -1.78 -27.48 -0.53
CA LYS A 264 -1.79 -27.35 0.93
C LYS A 264 -0.47 -26.76 1.45
N LEU A 265 0.67 -27.26 0.97
CA LEU A 265 1.99 -26.75 1.37
C LEU A 265 2.16 -25.26 1.05
N VAL A 266 1.82 -24.85 -0.17
CA VAL A 266 1.86 -23.43 -0.59
C VAL A 266 0.89 -22.61 0.26
N GLY A 267 -0.32 -23.11 0.49
CA GLY A 267 -1.34 -22.45 1.29
C GLY A 267 -0.93 -22.21 2.74
N GLU A 268 -0.40 -23.23 3.41
CA GLU A 268 0.08 -23.12 4.80
C GLU A 268 1.20 -22.07 4.93
N LYS A 269 2.14 -22.06 3.97
CA LYS A 269 3.23 -21.06 3.94
C LYS A 269 2.71 -19.65 3.65
N ALA A 270 1.76 -19.50 2.73
CA ALA A 270 1.14 -18.22 2.41
C ALA A 270 0.36 -17.64 3.61
N LEU A 271 -0.37 -18.46 4.35
CA LEU A 271 -1.07 -18.04 5.57
C LEU A 271 -0.08 -17.68 6.69
N ALA A 272 1.02 -18.43 6.83
CA ALA A 272 2.08 -18.08 7.77
C ALA A 272 2.71 -16.72 7.44
N LEU A 273 3.00 -16.46 6.16
CA LEU A 273 3.43 -15.13 5.71
C LEU A 273 2.38 -14.06 6.02
N GLN A 274 1.09 -14.36 5.80
CA GLN A 274 0.04 -13.39 6.09
C GLN A 274 0.03 -12.96 7.56
N LYS A 275 0.26 -13.92 8.46
CA LYS A 275 0.38 -13.67 9.89
C LYS A 275 1.61 -12.82 10.21
N LEU A 276 2.78 -13.14 9.66
CA LEU A 276 4.04 -12.41 9.93
C LEU A 276 3.97 -10.96 9.45
N HIS A 277 3.46 -10.72 8.24
CA HIS A 277 3.28 -9.37 7.71
C HIS A 277 2.25 -8.55 8.51
N SER A 278 1.17 -9.19 8.98
CA SER A 278 0.20 -8.55 9.88
C SER A 278 0.85 -8.17 11.22
N GLN A 279 1.66 -9.06 11.81
CA GLN A 279 2.44 -8.77 13.02
C GLN A 279 3.43 -7.61 12.80
N ARG A 280 4.10 -7.57 11.64
CA ARG A 280 5.04 -6.49 11.29
C ARG A 280 4.32 -5.15 11.26
N ARG A 281 3.15 -5.07 10.62
CA ARG A 281 2.33 -3.85 10.62
C ARG A 281 1.98 -3.44 12.05
N ASP A 282 1.49 -4.36 12.87
CA ASP A 282 1.05 -4.06 14.24
C ASP A 282 2.21 -3.56 15.13
N LEU A 283 3.42 -4.10 14.96
CA LEU A 283 4.63 -3.63 15.66
C LEU A 283 5.05 -2.22 15.20
N ILE A 284 4.97 -1.92 13.89
CA ILE A 284 5.24 -0.58 13.37
C ILE A 284 4.23 0.44 13.92
N GLU A 285 2.94 0.08 13.98
CA GLU A 285 1.92 0.93 14.61
C GLU A 285 2.18 1.12 16.11
N ALA A 286 2.60 0.06 16.82
CA ALA A 286 2.97 0.15 18.23
C ALA A 286 4.16 1.10 18.44
N LEU A 287 5.15 1.09 17.54
CA LEU A 287 6.31 1.95 17.56
C LEU A 287 5.94 3.42 17.28
N GLU A 288 5.10 3.68 16.27
CA GLU A 288 4.55 5.02 16.00
C GLU A 288 3.80 5.59 17.22
N ALA A 289 3.04 4.75 17.93
CA ALA A 289 2.36 5.17 19.15
C ALA A 289 3.33 5.59 20.26
N ARG A 290 4.53 4.98 20.35
CA ARG A 290 5.57 5.41 21.29
C ARG A 290 6.16 6.73 20.84
N TYR A 291 6.56 6.88 19.58
CA TYR A 291 7.13 8.13 19.07
C TYR A 291 6.15 9.32 19.16
N SER A 292 4.85 9.06 19.06
CA SER A 292 3.80 10.07 19.23
C SER A 292 3.57 10.49 20.69
N SER A 293 4.15 9.78 21.66
CA SER A 293 3.91 10.02 23.10
C SER A 293 4.84 11.06 23.74
N PHE A 294 5.86 11.54 23.02
CA PHE A 294 6.83 12.50 23.55
C PHE A 294 7.32 13.51 22.50
N PRO A 295 7.84 14.67 22.94
CA PRO A 295 8.25 15.74 22.02
C PRO A 295 9.39 15.32 21.09
N HIS A 296 9.42 15.91 19.91
CA HIS A 296 10.53 15.77 18.97
C HIS A 296 11.54 16.89 19.17
N THR A 297 12.83 16.55 19.10
CA THR A 297 13.94 17.48 19.01
C THR A 297 14.16 17.82 17.53
N THR A 298 13.94 19.08 17.18
CA THR A 298 14.15 19.55 15.80
C THR A 298 15.58 20.05 15.60
N HIS A 299 16.31 19.37 14.74
CA HIS A 299 17.63 19.77 14.27
C HIS A 299 17.52 20.71 13.05
N SER A 300 18.58 21.46 12.76
CA SER A 300 18.62 22.32 11.57
C SER A 300 18.96 21.52 10.31
N SER A 301 18.70 22.09 9.12
CA SER A 301 19.11 21.46 7.86
C SER A 301 20.62 21.27 7.74
N GLU A 302 21.43 22.14 8.37
CA GLU A 302 22.89 21.99 8.37
C GLU A 302 23.38 20.88 9.29
N TRP A 303 22.53 20.40 10.20
CA TRP A 303 22.85 19.21 11.00
C TRP A 303 22.82 17.95 10.13
N LEU A 304 21.83 17.82 9.23
CA LEU A 304 21.80 16.73 8.24
C LEU A 304 22.86 16.91 7.14
N PHE A 305 23.11 18.15 6.75
CA PHE A 305 24.00 18.48 5.65
C PHE A 305 25.01 19.56 6.06
N PRO A 306 26.09 19.19 6.78
CA PRO A 306 27.11 20.14 7.22
C PRO A 306 27.68 20.98 6.07
N GLU A 307 27.74 20.42 4.86
CA GLU A 307 28.21 21.08 3.66
C GLU A 307 27.36 22.30 3.24
N ILE A 308 26.10 22.40 3.68
CA ILE A 308 25.24 23.55 3.38
C ILE A 308 25.78 24.83 4.05
N GLY A 309 26.40 24.70 5.22
CA GLY A 309 26.93 25.80 6.00
C GLY A 309 25.85 26.65 6.69
N THR A 310 26.19 27.20 7.86
CA THR A 310 25.27 28.04 8.64
C THR A 310 25.10 29.42 8.02
N LEU A 311 24.03 30.13 8.40
CA LEU A 311 23.84 31.54 8.02
C LEU A 311 25.04 32.42 8.44
N ALA A 312 25.68 32.11 9.57
CA ALA A 312 26.86 32.82 10.04
C ALA A 312 28.07 32.61 9.12
N HIS A 313 28.29 31.36 8.67
CA HIS A 313 29.33 31.03 7.69
C HIS A 313 29.15 31.83 6.40
N TRP A 314 27.95 31.81 5.82
CA TRP A 314 27.68 32.58 4.59
C TRP A 314 27.77 34.10 4.79
N LYS A 315 27.49 34.63 5.98
CA LYS A 315 27.73 36.06 6.22
C LYS A 315 29.22 36.42 6.24
N GLN A 316 30.06 35.50 6.72
CA GLN A 316 31.52 35.68 6.72
C GLN A 316 32.09 35.54 5.30
N ASP A 317 31.56 34.61 4.51
CA ASP A 317 31.96 34.38 3.12
C ASP A 317 31.42 35.43 2.12
N ALA A 318 30.50 36.30 2.57
CA ALA A 318 29.92 37.33 1.73
C ALA A 318 30.95 38.39 1.31
N PRO A 319 30.94 38.86 0.05
CA PRO A 319 31.91 39.83 -0.48
C PRO A 319 32.09 41.06 0.41
N ASP A 320 33.34 41.50 0.58
CA ASP A 320 33.73 42.54 1.54
C ASP A 320 33.14 43.91 1.24
N GLU A 321 32.74 44.17 0.00
CA GLU A 321 32.11 45.41 -0.44
C GLU A 321 30.66 45.54 0.05
N LEU A 322 30.06 44.45 0.55
CA LEU A 322 28.67 44.45 1.02
C LEU A 322 28.58 44.99 2.45
N THR A 323 27.60 45.88 2.69
CA THR A 323 27.21 46.30 4.04
C THR A 323 26.69 45.12 4.87
N ALA A 324 26.71 45.22 6.20
CA ALA A 324 26.21 44.16 7.09
C ALA A 324 24.77 43.68 6.76
N ARG A 325 23.88 44.61 6.35
CA ARG A 325 22.52 44.29 5.91
C ARG A 325 22.53 43.52 4.58
N GLN A 326 23.39 43.90 3.64
CA GLN A 326 23.56 43.21 2.36
C GLN A 326 24.21 41.84 2.52
N LYS A 327 25.25 41.69 3.37
CA LYS A 327 25.84 40.37 3.72
C LYS A 327 24.79 39.43 4.32
N THR A 328 23.93 39.95 5.20
CA THR A 328 22.80 39.18 5.75
C THR A 328 21.80 38.76 4.67
N LYS A 329 21.46 39.65 3.73
CA LYS A 329 20.57 39.33 2.61
C LYS A 329 21.21 38.29 1.68
N TRP A 330 22.50 38.43 1.38
CA TRP A 330 23.27 37.50 0.55
C TRP A 330 23.27 36.08 1.16
N ALA A 331 23.58 35.96 2.45
CA ALA A 331 23.55 34.69 3.17
C ALA A 331 22.14 34.04 3.17
N LYS A 332 21.08 34.85 3.39
CA LYS A 332 19.69 34.40 3.33
C LYS A 332 19.23 33.94 1.94
N ASN A 333 19.96 34.29 0.87
CA ASN A 333 19.70 33.78 -0.47
C ASN A 333 20.53 32.53 -0.76
N ARG A 334 21.83 32.55 -0.44
CA ARG A 334 22.78 31.48 -0.77
C ARG A 334 22.53 30.16 -0.04
N GLN A 335 22.23 30.22 1.25
CA GLN A 335 22.02 29.01 2.02
C GLN A 335 20.79 28.21 1.52
N PRO A 336 19.60 28.83 1.30
CA PRO A 336 18.47 28.13 0.70
C PRO A 336 18.73 27.62 -0.72
N GLU A 337 19.48 28.36 -1.56
CA GLU A 337 19.88 27.89 -2.90
C GLU A 337 20.66 26.57 -2.83
N LYS A 338 21.64 26.47 -1.92
CA LYS A 338 22.46 25.27 -1.75
C LYS A 338 21.64 24.10 -1.18
N LEU A 339 20.77 24.37 -0.20
CA LEU A 339 19.83 23.37 0.32
C LEU A 339 18.90 22.85 -0.78
N TYR A 340 18.33 23.75 -1.60
CA TYR A 340 17.48 23.38 -2.71
C TYR A 340 18.21 22.47 -3.72
N ALA A 341 19.46 22.82 -4.08
CA ALA A 341 20.27 21.99 -4.98
C ALA A 341 20.55 20.60 -4.40
N LYS A 342 20.83 20.50 -3.09
CA LYS A 342 21.03 19.21 -2.41
C LYS A 342 19.75 18.37 -2.42
N LEU A 343 18.60 18.96 -2.09
CA LEU A 343 17.31 18.26 -2.10
C LEU A 343 16.93 17.80 -3.52
N ALA A 344 17.17 18.63 -4.54
CA ALA A 344 16.91 18.27 -5.93
C ALA A 344 17.79 17.09 -6.40
N ALA A 345 19.03 16.99 -5.90
CA ALA A 345 19.88 15.83 -6.17
C ALA A 345 19.33 14.55 -5.51
N ILE A 346 18.85 14.65 -4.27
CA ILE A 346 18.24 13.51 -3.56
C ILE A 346 16.93 13.09 -4.25
N ASP A 347 16.13 14.02 -4.77
CA ASP A 347 14.90 13.71 -5.52
C ASP A 347 15.18 12.83 -6.76
N VAL A 348 16.39 12.89 -7.35
CA VAL A 348 16.78 12.01 -8.45
C VAL A 348 16.97 10.56 -8.00
N SER A 349 17.51 10.36 -6.79
CA SER A 349 17.71 9.06 -6.16
C SER A 349 16.42 8.52 -5.54
N LEU A 350 15.54 9.40 -5.05
CA LEU A 350 14.27 9.06 -4.41
C LEU A 350 13.19 8.69 -5.45
N GLN A 351 13.54 7.77 -6.36
CA GLN A 351 12.60 7.24 -7.34
C GLN A 351 11.55 6.38 -6.65
N SER A 352 10.37 6.28 -7.26
CA SER A 352 9.30 5.54 -6.61
C SER A 352 9.65 4.05 -6.54
N GLY A 353 9.51 3.47 -5.35
CA GLY A 353 10.00 2.12 -5.03
C GLY A 353 11.43 2.07 -4.46
N ALA A 354 12.14 3.19 -4.35
CA ALA A 354 13.47 3.22 -3.74
C ALA A 354 13.46 2.69 -2.30
N GLY A 355 14.42 1.82 -1.99
CA GLY A 355 14.64 1.27 -0.66
C GLY A 355 15.30 2.30 0.25
N LEU A 356 14.75 2.47 1.46
CA LEU A 356 15.28 3.38 2.46
C LEU A 356 15.96 2.59 3.58
N ASN A 357 17.09 3.07 4.10
CA ASN A 357 17.78 2.46 5.23
C ASN A 357 18.53 3.53 6.03
N ALA A 358 18.87 3.23 7.28
CA ALA A 358 19.73 4.06 8.12
C ALA A 358 20.75 3.20 8.86
N THR A 359 21.97 3.73 9.01
CA THR A 359 23.05 3.08 9.75
C THR A 359 23.68 4.05 10.76
N PHE A 360 24.26 3.48 11.82
CA PHE A 360 25.05 4.20 12.80
C PHE A 360 26.33 3.41 13.09
N GLU A 361 27.46 3.91 12.61
CA GLU A 361 28.74 3.21 12.67
C GLU A 361 29.83 4.20 13.06
N ALA A 362 30.67 3.84 14.05
CA ALA A 362 31.78 4.67 14.52
C ALA A 362 31.40 6.14 14.84
N GLY A 363 30.20 6.35 15.39
CA GLY A 363 29.69 7.68 15.75
C GLY A 363 29.06 8.46 14.59
N GLU A 364 28.98 7.90 13.38
CA GLU A 364 28.37 8.53 12.21
C GLU A 364 27.00 7.94 11.89
N LEU A 365 25.98 8.81 11.80
CA LEU A 365 24.66 8.49 11.26
C LEU A 365 24.64 8.67 9.74
N ARG A 366 24.05 7.69 9.04
CA ARG A 366 23.81 7.75 7.60
C ARG A 366 22.37 7.38 7.27
N PHE A 367 21.81 8.05 6.26
CA PHE A 367 20.53 7.68 5.66
C PHE A 367 20.78 7.35 4.18
N LEU A 368 20.36 6.16 3.78
CA LEU A 368 20.67 5.56 2.49
C LEU A 368 19.41 5.43 1.65
N ILE A 369 19.53 5.72 0.36
CA ILE A 369 18.52 5.48 -0.67
C ILE A 369 19.13 4.49 -1.66
N ASP A 370 18.51 3.32 -1.82
CA ASP A 370 19.00 2.20 -2.63
C ASP A 370 20.47 1.84 -2.32
N GLY A 371 20.83 1.90 -1.03
CA GLY A 371 22.18 1.62 -0.54
C GLY A 371 23.20 2.75 -0.74
N THR A 372 22.81 3.87 -1.36
CA THR A 372 23.65 5.07 -1.52
C THR A 372 23.42 6.03 -0.35
N PRO A 373 24.46 6.41 0.42
CA PRO A 373 24.32 7.40 1.49
C PRO A 373 24.02 8.80 0.95
N GLU A 374 22.78 9.25 1.12
CA GLU A 374 22.33 10.59 0.70
C GLU A 374 22.47 11.61 1.84
N VAL A 375 22.32 11.13 3.07
CA VAL A 375 22.70 11.82 4.31
C VAL A 375 23.92 11.10 4.88
N ALA A 376 24.99 11.84 5.11
CA ALA A 376 26.25 11.33 5.66
C ALA A 376 26.98 12.45 6.42
N ASN A 377 28.04 12.11 7.14
CA ASN A 377 28.83 13.04 7.96
C ASN A 377 28.05 13.66 9.14
N VAL A 378 27.01 12.97 9.62
CA VAL A 378 26.26 13.38 10.80
C VAL A 378 26.85 12.68 12.02
N TYR A 379 27.74 13.35 12.75
CA TYR A 379 28.43 12.78 13.91
C TYR A 379 27.73 13.12 15.22
N VAL A 380 27.40 12.09 16.00
CA VAL A 380 26.69 12.22 17.28
C VAL A 380 27.25 11.26 18.32
N ASN A 381 26.96 11.50 19.60
CA ASN A 381 27.35 10.58 20.67
C ASN A 381 26.54 9.27 20.61
N ASP A 382 27.05 8.20 21.21
CA ASP A 382 26.44 6.86 21.09
C ASP A 382 24.99 6.78 21.60
N GLY A 383 24.68 7.50 22.68
CA GLY A 383 23.33 7.55 23.25
C GLY A 383 22.30 8.18 22.32
N ALA A 384 22.53 9.42 21.85
CA ALA A 384 21.62 10.07 20.92
C ALA A 384 21.66 9.43 19.53
N GLY A 385 22.82 8.91 19.12
CA GLY A 385 23.00 8.20 17.86
C GLY A 385 22.16 6.93 17.78
N THR A 386 22.13 6.12 18.85
CA THR A 386 21.31 4.92 18.90
C THR A 386 19.81 5.24 18.80
N GLN A 387 19.32 6.22 19.56
CA GLN A 387 17.90 6.62 19.48
C GLN A 387 17.54 7.20 18.10
N THR A 388 18.43 8.01 17.53
CA THR A 388 18.23 8.60 16.20
C THR A 388 18.22 7.52 15.12
N LEU A 389 19.11 6.53 15.19
CA LEU A 389 19.12 5.38 14.29
C LEU A 389 17.77 4.66 14.29
N LEU A 390 17.27 4.29 15.48
CA LEU A 390 16.02 3.55 15.60
C LEU A 390 14.85 4.33 14.98
N TYR A 391 14.81 5.65 15.19
CA TYR A 391 13.79 6.50 14.59
C TYR A 391 13.96 6.63 13.07
N TRP A 392 15.17 6.80 12.56
CA TRP A 392 15.42 6.84 11.12
C TRP A 392 15.06 5.51 10.44
N GLN A 393 15.33 4.37 11.08
CA GLN A 393 14.88 3.07 10.61
C GLN A 393 13.35 2.95 10.63
N TYR A 394 12.67 3.49 11.65
CA TYR A 394 11.22 3.61 11.64
C TYR A 394 10.69 4.46 10.48
N VAL A 395 11.30 5.62 10.20
CA VAL A 395 10.98 6.43 9.03
C VAL A 395 11.16 5.60 7.75
N ALA A 396 12.28 4.91 7.60
CA ALA A 396 12.52 4.04 6.43
C ALA A 396 11.42 2.96 6.25
N ARG A 397 10.88 2.41 7.34
CA ARG A 397 9.82 1.38 7.31
C ARG A 397 8.41 1.92 7.09
N SER A 398 8.13 3.15 7.52
CA SER A 398 6.79 3.77 7.50
C SER A 398 6.53 4.59 6.23
N VAL A 399 7.55 4.85 5.43
CA VAL A 399 7.46 5.66 4.22
C VAL A 399 7.37 4.81 2.97
N SER A 400 6.30 5.02 2.20
CA SER A 400 6.24 4.58 0.80
C SER A 400 6.73 5.68 -0.13
N VAL A 401 7.83 5.43 -0.84
CA VAL A 401 8.37 6.38 -1.82
C VAL A 401 7.48 6.37 -3.08
N THR A 402 6.65 7.40 -3.20
CA THR A 402 5.78 7.66 -4.36
C THR A 402 6.31 8.82 -5.18
N GLU A 403 5.82 9.02 -6.40
CA GLU A 403 6.15 10.19 -7.24
C GLU A 403 5.87 11.53 -6.55
N LYS A 404 4.97 11.57 -5.56
CA LYS A 404 4.64 12.77 -4.79
C LYS A 404 5.49 12.95 -3.54
N PHE A 405 6.22 11.92 -3.13
CA PHE A 405 7.07 11.97 -1.94
C PHE A 405 8.41 12.61 -2.31
N THR A 406 8.77 13.70 -1.64
CA THR A 406 9.94 14.51 -1.99
C THR A 406 11.05 14.36 -0.97
N ALA A 407 12.28 14.65 -1.39
CA ALA A 407 13.43 14.77 -0.53
C ALA A 407 13.15 15.74 0.62
N LYS A 408 12.47 16.87 0.35
CA LYS A 408 12.06 17.82 1.39
C LYS A 408 11.20 17.15 2.48
N ALA A 409 10.16 16.40 2.09
CA ALA A 409 9.29 15.72 3.04
C ALA A 409 10.03 14.64 3.85
N LEU A 410 10.97 13.93 3.22
CA LEU A 410 11.84 12.98 3.91
C LEU A 410 12.72 13.70 4.94
N MET A 411 13.41 14.77 4.53
CA MET A 411 14.34 15.49 5.40
C MET A 411 13.64 16.19 6.56
N GLU A 412 12.42 16.71 6.37
CA GLU A 412 11.59 17.24 7.46
C GLU A 412 11.31 16.19 8.54
N ARG A 413 11.21 14.91 8.19
CA ARG A 413 11.09 13.81 9.15
C ARG A 413 12.43 13.50 9.82
N LEU A 414 13.52 13.44 9.06
CA LEU A 414 14.84 13.06 9.58
C LEU A 414 15.46 14.10 10.53
N VAL A 415 15.16 15.40 10.36
CA VAL A 415 15.59 16.45 11.31
C VAL A 415 14.78 16.47 12.60
N SER A 416 13.56 15.95 12.59
CA SER A 416 12.66 16.00 13.74
C SER A 416 12.72 14.64 14.43
N VAL A 417 13.63 14.51 15.41
CA VAL A 417 13.94 13.23 16.06
C VAL A 417 13.33 13.17 17.46
N PRO A 418 12.49 12.18 17.78
CA PRO A 418 11.98 11.96 19.12
C PRO A 418 13.08 11.34 20.00
N LEU A 419 13.70 12.17 20.84
CA LEU A 419 14.71 11.76 21.83
C LEU A 419 14.09 11.73 23.23
N THR A 420 14.33 10.67 23.99
CA THR A 420 13.79 10.49 25.33
C THR A 420 14.89 10.16 26.35
N ASP A 421 14.77 10.77 27.52
CA ASP A 421 15.56 10.43 28.71
C ASP A 421 14.83 9.37 29.58
N ASN A 422 13.61 8.98 29.20
CA ASN A 422 12.89 7.89 29.87
C ASN A 422 13.47 6.54 29.43
N ALA A 423 14.23 5.92 30.33
CA ALA A 423 14.91 4.65 30.07
C ALA A 423 13.95 3.50 29.68
N ASP A 424 12.78 3.41 30.33
CA ASP A 424 11.79 2.35 30.03
C ASP A 424 11.21 2.53 28.63
N LEU A 425 10.93 3.77 28.24
CA LEU A 425 10.43 4.07 26.90
C LEU A 425 11.49 3.81 25.83
N GLY A 426 12.74 4.21 26.09
CA GLY A 426 13.88 3.94 25.22
C GLY A 426 14.11 2.45 25.01
N GLN A 427 14.02 1.66 26.10
CA GLN A 427 14.14 0.21 26.03
C GLN A 427 13.00 -0.42 25.21
N GLN A 428 11.74 -0.02 25.44
CA GLN A 428 10.61 -0.52 24.66
C GLN A 428 10.74 -0.23 23.16
N ILE A 429 11.22 0.98 22.79
CA ILE A 429 11.48 1.35 21.39
C ILE A 429 12.57 0.44 20.79
N GLY A 430 13.65 0.20 21.54
CA GLY A 430 14.72 -0.72 21.16
C GLY A 430 14.22 -2.14 20.93
N ASP A 431 13.45 -2.67 21.88
CA ASP A 431 12.90 -4.03 21.83
C ASP A 431 11.95 -4.20 20.64
N LEU A 432 11.03 -3.25 20.42
CA LEU A 432 10.12 -3.27 19.27
C LEU A 432 10.87 -3.22 17.94
N SER A 433 11.89 -2.36 17.81
CA SER A 433 12.69 -2.27 16.57
C SER A 433 13.47 -3.56 16.31
N ALA A 434 14.04 -4.18 17.35
CA ALA A 434 14.71 -5.47 17.25
C ALA A 434 13.75 -6.58 16.83
N GLU A 435 12.55 -6.64 17.41
CA GLU A 435 11.51 -7.60 17.04
C GLU A 435 11.06 -7.42 15.58
N ILE A 436 10.87 -6.18 15.12
CA ILE A 436 10.56 -5.89 13.72
C ILE A 436 11.68 -6.39 12.79
N THR A 437 12.94 -6.20 13.18
CA THR A 437 14.10 -6.60 12.36
C THR A 437 14.22 -8.13 12.23
N ASP A 438 14.02 -8.85 13.34
CA ASP A 438 13.95 -10.32 13.34
C ASP A 438 12.76 -10.83 12.50
N LEU A 439 11.62 -10.15 12.61
CA LEU A 439 10.42 -10.49 11.84
C LEU A 439 10.61 -10.23 10.33
N GLU A 440 11.26 -9.13 9.94
CA GLU A 440 11.62 -8.81 8.55
C GLU A 440 12.54 -9.88 7.96
N THR A 441 13.53 -10.35 8.73
CA THR A 441 14.41 -11.45 8.34
C THR A 441 13.63 -12.74 8.13
N LYS A 442 12.75 -13.10 9.08
CA LYS A 442 11.87 -14.27 8.98
C LYS A 442 10.94 -14.20 7.77
N ILE A 443 10.36 -13.03 7.49
CA ILE A 443 9.51 -12.81 6.31
C ILE A 443 10.32 -13.07 5.04
N ALA A 444 11.51 -12.46 4.92
CA ALA A 444 12.36 -12.62 3.75
C ALA A 444 12.73 -14.09 3.49
N ASP A 445 13.14 -14.82 4.53
CA ASP A 445 13.49 -16.25 4.42
C ASP A 445 12.29 -17.11 4.00
N ARG A 446 11.11 -16.84 4.57
CA ARG A 446 9.88 -17.59 4.27
C ARG A 446 9.33 -17.28 2.89
N GLU A 447 9.43 -16.03 2.45
CA GLU A 447 9.09 -15.65 1.08
C GLU A 447 10.05 -16.29 0.08
N ALA A 448 11.35 -16.31 0.36
CA ALA A 448 12.33 -16.98 -0.49
C ALA A 448 12.03 -18.48 -0.62
N GLU A 449 11.74 -19.15 0.49
CA GLU A 449 11.36 -20.57 0.51
C GLU A 449 10.07 -20.82 -0.30
N LEU A 450 9.02 -20.03 -0.08
CA LEU A 450 7.75 -20.17 -0.79
C LEU A 450 7.92 -19.91 -2.30
N ASN A 451 8.67 -18.87 -2.66
CA ASN A 451 8.94 -18.53 -4.05
C ASN A 451 9.73 -19.64 -4.75
N GLN A 452 10.65 -20.33 -4.06
CA GLN A 452 11.35 -21.48 -4.62
C GLN A 452 10.39 -22.65 -4.92
N ILE A 453 9.44 -22.93 -4.02
CA ILE A 453 8.42 -23.97 -4.22
C ILE A 453 7.52 -23.62 -5.42
N ILE A 454 7.02 -22.39 -5.47
CA ILE A 454 6.16 -21.92 -6.56
C ILE A 454 6.92 -21.93 -7.89
N ALA A 455 8.19 -21.53 -7.91
CA ALA A 455 9.03 -21.62 -9.10
C ALA A 455 9.16 -23.07 -9.61
N GLY A 456 9.16 -24.06 -8.70
CA GLY A 456 9.08 -25.48 -9.04
C GLY A 456 7.78 -25.86 -9.74
N LEU A 457 6.63 -25.39 -9.26
CA LEU A 457 5.32 -25.62 -9.87
C LEU A 457 5.23 -25.06 -11.30
N TYR A 458 5.85 -23.89 -11.53
CA TYR A 458 5.97 -23.28 -12.85
C TYR A 458 7.10 -23.86 -13.71
N LYS A 459 7.91 -24.78 -13.17
CA LYS A 459 9.09 -25.38 -13.82
C LYS A 459 10.07 -24.33 -14.35
N LEU A 460 10.33 -23.28 -13.55
CA LEU A 460 11.20 -22.18 -13.95
C LEU A 460 12.67 -22.59 -13.97
N THR A 461 13.36 -22.20 -15.04
CA THR A 461 14.82 -22.23 -15.12
C THR A 461 15.44 -21.09 -14.32
N ASP A 462 16.73 -21.19 -13.97
CA ASP A 462 17.42 -20.12 -13.22
C ASP A 462 17.53 -18.81 -14.01
N ALA A 463 17.62 -18.88 -15.35
CA ALA A 463 17.57 -17.71 -16.22
C ALA A 463 16.21 -17.00 -16.16
N GLU A 464 15.12 -17.77 -16.11
CA GLU A 464 13.76 -17.21 -15.98
C GLU A 464 13.54 -16.61 -14.59
N LYS A 465 13.98 -17.29 -13.52
CA LYS A 465 13.94 -16.75 -12.15
C LYS A 465 14.68 -15.42 -12.08
N LYS A 466 15.90 -15.34 -12.60
CA LYS A 466 16.69 -14.10 -12.65
C LYS A 466 15.97 -12.99 -13.42
N THR A 467 15.28 -13.33 -14.51
CA THR A 467 14.50 -12.35 -15.29
C THR A 467 13.30 -11.80 -14.51
N MET A 468 12.71 -12.60 -13.62
CA MET A 468 11.59 -12.19 -12.75
C MET A 468 12.04 -11.41 -11.50
N SER A 469 13.29 -11.58 -11.06
CA SER A 469 13.85 -10.88 -9.89
C SER A 469 14.52 -9.53 -10.23
N LEU A 470 14.74 -9.22 -11.50
CA LEU A 470 15.43 -8.00 -11.96
C LEU A 470 14.45 -6.85 -12.28
N GLN A 471 13.28 -6.81 -11.64
CA GLN A 471 12.26 -5.78 -11.88
C GLN A 471 11.91 -5.00 -10.63
#